data_AF-A0AAX0M7R6-F1
#
_entry.id   AF-A0AAX0M7R6-F1
#
_cell.length_a   1.000
_cell.length_b   1.000
_cell.length_c   1.000
_cell.angle_alpha   90.00
_cell.angle_beta   90.00
_cell.angle_gamma   90.00
#
_symmetry.space_group_name_H-M   'P 1'
#
loop_
_entity.id
_entity.type
_entity.pdbx_description
1 polymer ?
#
loop_
_entity_poly.entity_id
_entity_poly.type
_entity_poly.pdbx_seq_one_letter_code
_entity_poly.pdbx_strand_id
1 'polypeptide(L)'
;MKTIYTETQKKRMGERKAKYQFGVEDEEGFVTTLTFKQFMAHEAKYKEPGEHVQKEVMKALLAQIASFRDKLEYNTWSKQNSPTFLEKVEKLLDMGAKWSKSGILSV
;
A
#
# COMPACT_ATOMS: atom_id res chain seq x y z
N MET A 1 5.24 16.60 1.39
CA MET A 1 5.81 15.32 1.91
C MET A 1 5.12 14.15 1.23
N LYS A 2 5.76 13.01 0.93
CA LYS A 2 5.07 11.84 0.35
C LYS A 2 4.84 10.73 1.39
N THR A 3 3.63 10.18 1.45
CA THR A 3 3.27 9.08 2.38
C THR A 3 2.06 8.29 1.86
N ILE A 4 1.58 7.32 2.65
CA ILE A 4 0.32 6.63 2.42
C ILE A 4 -0.77 7.28 3.25
N TYR A 5 -1.76 7.83 2.56
CA TYR A 5 -2.93 8.45 3.17
C TYR A 5 -4.02 7.42 3.39
N THR A 6 -4.70 7.54 4.53
CA THR A 6 -5.82 6.68 4.91
C THR A 6 -7.12 7.48 4.83
N GLU A 7 -8.04 7.06 3.97
CA GLU A 7 -9.38 7.61 3.86
C GLU A 7 -10.39 6.59 4.39
N THR A 8 -11.10 6.92 5.47
CA THR A 8 -12.15 6.03 6.01
C THR A 8 -13.38 6.12 5.13
N GLN A 9 -13.80 5.00 4.54
CA GLN A 9 -14.97 4.95 3.67
C GLN A 9 -16.28 4.95 4.46
N LYS A 10 -17.35 5.46 3.84
CA LYS A 10 -18.70 5.37 4.38
C LYS A 10 -19.08 3.90 4.60
N LYS A 11 -19.75 3.63 5.71
CA LYS A 11 -20.23 2.29 6.06
C LYS A 11 -21.17 1.78 4.95
N ARG A 12 -20.91 0.59 4.42
CA ARG A 12 -21.78 -0.09 3.45
C ARG A 12 -21.94 -1.54 3.88
N MET A 13 -23.18 -2.05 3.83
CA MET A 13 -23.50 -3.44 4.20
C MET A 13 -22.95 -3.87 5.58
N GLY A 14 -23.01 -2.99 6.58
CA GLY A 14 -22.57 -3.33 7.94
C GLY A 14 -21.06 -3.14 8.19
N GLU A 15 -20.24 -3.01 7.15
CA GLU A 15 -18.79 -2.89 7.27
C GLU A 15 -18.28 -1.47 6.96
N ARG A 16 -17.19 -1.08 7.62
CA ARG A 16 -16.46 0.16 7.36
C ARG A 16 -15.07 -0.21 6.88
N LYS A 17 -14.75 0.15 5.63
CA LYS A 17 -13.44 -0.08 5.03
C LYS A 17 -12.59 1.17 5.09
N ALA A 18 -11.29 1.01 5.21
CA ALA A 18 -10.32 2.07 4.97
C ALA A 18 -9.80 1.97 3.54
N LYS A 19 -9.45 3.11 2.95
CA LYS A 19 -8.82 3.20 1.64
C LYS A 19 -7.43 3.78 1.82
N TYR A 20 -6.43 3.13 1.25
CA TYR A 20 -5.04 3.55 1.34
C TYR A 20 -4.55 4.04 -0.02
N GLN A 21 -3.96 5.24 -0.06
CA GLN A 21 -3.54 5.90 -1.29
C GLN A 21 -2.12 6.41 -1.14
N PHE A 22 -1.28 6.21 -2.17
CA PHE A 22 -0.03 6.95 -2.28
C PHE A 22 -0.38 8.41 -2.55
N GLY A 23 0.15 9.30 -1.73
CA GLY A 23 -0.08 10.73 -1.90
C GLY A 23 1.15 11.55 -1.61
N VAL A 24 1.14 12.75 -2.14
CA VAL A 24 2.05 13.83 -1.78
C VAL A 24 1.23 15.02 -1.30
N GLU A 25 1.60 15.54 -0.13
CA GLU A 25 1.14 16.83 0.39
C GLU A 25 1.98 17.94 -0.20
N ASP A 26 1.32 18.96 -0.75
CA ASP A 26 1.93 20.25 -1.05
C ASP A 26 2.00 21.17 0.19
N GLU A 27 2.46 22.40 0.00
CA GLU A 27 2.61 23.40 1.07
C GLU A 27 1.27 23.94 1.58
N GLU A 28 0.21 23.84 0.78
CA GLU A 28 -1.15 24.28 1.12
C GLU A 28 -1.97 23.18 1.81
N GLY A 29 -1.42 21.97 1.95
CA GLY A 29 -2.05 20.83 2.58
C GLY A 29 -2.94 20.00 1.64
N PHE A 30 -2.90 20.24 0.32
CA PHE A 30 -3.63 19.41 -0.63
C PHE A 30 -2.86 18.12 -0.91
N VAL A 31 -3.61 17.01 -0.91
CA VAL A 31 -3.06 15.68 -1.19
C VAL A 31 -3.29 15.32 -2.64
N THR A 32 -2.19 15.24 -3.40
CA THR A 32 -2.22 14.69 -4.75
C THR A 32 -1.95 13.19 -4.72
N THR A 33 -2.91 12.40 -5.18
CA THR A 33 -2.75 10.93 -5.27
C THR A 33 -1.87 10.52 -6.45
N LEU A 34 -1.05 9.50 -6.25
CA LEU A 34 -0.07 9.00 -7.22
C LEU A 34 -0.22 7.49 -7.43
N THR A 35 0.25 7.01 -8.58
CA THR A 35 0.53 5.56 -8.74
C THR A 35 1.81 5.19 -8.00
N PHE A 36 2.04 3.90 -7.73
CA PHE A 36 3.28 3.46 -7.06
C PHE A 36 4.55 3.91 -7.79
N LYS A 37 4.58 3.79 -9.13
CA LYS A 37 5.73 4.25 -9.94
C LYS A 37 5.97 5.75 -9.80
N GLN A 38 4.91 6.56 -9.88
CA GLN A 38 5.00 8.01 -9.68
C GLN A 38 5.43 8.35 -8.25
N PHE A 39 4.93 7.62 -7.26
CA PHE A 39 5.29 7.80 -5.85
C PHE A 39 6.78 7.52 -5.60
N MET A 40 7.32 6.43 -6.15
CA MET A 40 8.74 6.09 -6.02
C MET A 40 9.63 7.14 -6.70
N ALA A 41 9.25 7.60 -7.90
CA ALA A 41 9.99 8.62 -8.65
C ALA A 41 9.89 10.05 -8.09
N HIS A 42 8.91 10.34 -7.21
CA HIS A 42 8.68 11.68 -6.70
C HIS A 42 9.79 12.13 -5.72
N GLU A 43 10.26 13.37 -5.83
CA GLU A 43 11.42 13.88 -5.08
C GLU A 43 11.13 14.14 -3.59
N ALA A 44 9.87 14.41 -3.24
CA ALA A 44 9.45 14.64 -1.86
C ALA A 44 9.90 13.53 -0.89
N LYS A 45 10.33 13.92 0.32
CA LYS A 45 10.73 12.99 1.38
C LYS A 45 9.61 12.03 1.73
N TYR A 46 9.95 10.74 1.80
CA TYR A 46 9.04 9.69 2.24
C TYR A 46 8.90 9.70 3.76
N LYS A 47 7.66 9.80 4.24
CA LYS A 47 7.33 9.49 5.63
C LYS A 47 6.67 8.13 5.67
N GLU A 48 7.34 7.20 6.35
CA GLU A 48 6.83 5.86 6.55
C GLU A 48 5.54 5.91 7.38
N PRO A 49 4.45 5.23 6.93
CA PRO A 49 3.21 5.20 7.68
C PRO A 49 3.37 4.34 8.94
N GLY A 50 2.50 4.56 9.93
CA GLY A 50 2.51 3.78 11.17
C GLY A 50 2.30 2.28 10.94
N GLU A 51 2.82 1.45 11.85
CA GLU A 51 2.84 -0.01 11.73
C GLU A 51 1.46 -0.62 11.44
N HIS A 52 0.40 -0.06 12.03
CA HIS A 52 -0.98 -0.51 11.77
C HIS A 52 -1.37 -0.35 10.29
N VAL A 53 -1.09 0.81 9.68
CA VAL A 53 -1.38 1.07 8.27
C VAL A 53 -0.56 0.15 7.38
N GLN A 54 0.71 -0.08 7.72
CA GLN A 54 1.55 -1.03 6.99
C GLN A 54 0.93 -2.43 7.00
N LYS A 55 0.54 -2.95 8.18
CA LYS A 55 -0.08 -4.28 8.31
C LYS A 55 -1.35 -4.40 7.48
N GLU A 56 -2.24 -3.42 7.52
CA GLU A 56 -3.50 -3.43 6.76
C GLU A 56 -3.26 -3.39 5.24
N VAL A 57 -2.32 -2.56 4.78
CA VAL A 57 -1.92 -2.52 3.37
C VAL A 57 -1.35 -3.86 2.92
N MET A 58 -0.44 -4.45 3.70
CA MET A 58 0.16 -5.74 3.37
C MET A 58 -0.89 -6.85 3.33
N LYS A 59 -1.84 -6.86 4.27
CA LYS A 59 -2.98 -7.77 4.29
C LYS A 59 -3.83 -7.60 3.03
N ALA A 60 -4.11 -6.35 2.62
CA ALA A 60 -4.88 -6.04 1.43
C ALA A 60 -4.21 -6.48 0.13
N LEU A 61 -2.89 -6.30 0.01
CA LEU A 61 -2.14 -6.76 -1.16
C LEU A 61 -2.07 -8.29 -1.20
N LEU A 62 -1.76 -8.94 -0.07
CA LEU A 62 -1.68 -10.41 0.01
C LEU A 62 -3.03 -11.10 -0.24
N ALA A 63 -4.15 -10.46 0.13
CA ALA A 63 -5.48 -10.99 -0.15
C ALA A 63 -5.79 -11.07 -1.65
N GLN A 64 -5.17 -10.21 -2.47
CA GLN A 64 -5.34 -10.23 -3.93
C GLN A 64 -4.52 -11.34 -4.62
N ILE A 65 -3.51 -11.88 -3.95
CA ILE A 65 -2.73 -13.00 -4.48
C ILE A 65 -3.61 -14.27 -4.40
N ALA A 66 -3.96 -14.85 -5.54
CA ALA A 66 -4.85 -16.01 -5.59
C ALA A 66 -4.13 -17.32 -5.20
N SER A 67 -2.90 -17.49 -5.67
CA SER A 67 -2.09 -18.70 -5.46
C SER A 67 -1.53 -18.76 -4.03
N PHE A 68 -1.79 -19.88 -3.33
CA PHE A 68 -1.19 -20.13 -2.02
C PHE A 68 0.32 -20.31 -2.11
N ARG A 69 0.80 -20.92 -3.19
CA ARG A 69 2.24 -21.09 -3.45
C ARG A 69 2.94 -19.74 -3.53
N ASP A 70 2.36 -18.78 -4.23
CA ASP A 70 2.95 -17.46 -4.43
C ASP A 70 3.02 -16.70 -3.08
N LYS A 71 2.02 -16.88 -2.21
CA LYS A 71 2.07 -16.35 -0.83
C LYS A 71 3.21 -16.94 -0.02
N LEU A 72 3.46 -18.25 -0.15
CA LEU A 72 4.59 -18.91 0.53
C LEU A 72 5.93 -18.41 -0.01
N GLU A 73 6.06 -18.26 -1.32
CA GLU A 73 7.26 -17.72 -1.97
C GLU A 73 7.54 -16.29 -1.49
N TYR A 74 6.52 -15.42 -1.45
CA TYR A 74 6.63 -14.08 -0.90
C TYR A 74 7.07 -14.08 0.58
N ASN A 75 6.44 -14.91 1.43
CA ASN A 75 6.77 -14.98 2.85
C ASN A 75 8.20 -15.47 3.09
N THR A 76 8.65 -16.43 2.29
CA THR A 76 10.02 -16.97 2.35
C THR A 76 11.03 -15.89 1.96
N TRP A 77 10.78 -15.22 0.83
CA TRP A 77 11.60 -14.09 0.38
C TRP A 77 11.67 -12.98 1.43
N SER A 78 10.53 -12.59 2.03
CA SER A 78 10.49 -11.53 3.02
C SER A 78 11.24 -11.88 4.31
N LYS A 79 11.29 -13.15 4.71
CA LYS A 79 12.07 -13.59 5.88
C LYS A 79 13.57 -13.60 5.59
N GLN A 80 13.97 -14.01 4.39
CA GLN A 80 15.38 -14.13 4.02
C GLN A 80 16.03 -12.76 3.78
N ASN A 81 15.30 -11.82 3.18
CA ASN A 81 15.89 -10.55 2.72
C ASN A 81 15.63 -9.37 3.67
N SER A 82 14.74 -9.53 4.67
CA SER A 82 14.30 -8.45 5.57
C SER A 82 13.99 -7.12 4.84
N PRO A 83 13.17 -7.13 3.77
CA PRO A 83 12.96 -5.96 2.94
C PRO A 83 12.17 -4.86 3.67
N THR A 84 12.40 -3.62 3.24
CA THR A 84 11.63 -2.44 3.64
C THR A 84 10.17 -2.58 3.24
N PHE A 85 9.31 -1.75 3.83
CA PHE A 85 7.89 -1.74 3.49
C PHE A 85 7.63 -1.46 2.01
N LEU A 86 8.34 -0.52 1.38
CA LEU A 86 8.13 -0.19 -0.04
C LEU A 86 8.59 -1.32 -0.97
N GLU A 87 9.69 -2.00 -0.66
CA GLU A 87 10.15 -3.18 -1.42
C GLU A 87 9.17 -4.34 -1.32
N LYS A 88 8.54 -4.53 -0.15
CA LYS A 88 7.47 -5.52 0.04
C LYS A 88 6.26 -5.21 -0.83
N VAL A 89 5.86 -3.93 -0.88
CA VAL A 89 4.76 -3.47 -1.74
C VAL A 89 5.11 -3.70 -3.20
N GLU A 90 6.28 -3.27 -3.65
CA GLU A 90 6.76 -3.47 -5.02
C GLU A 90 6.71 -4.95 -5.42
N LYS A 91 7.27 -5.83 -4.57
CA LYS A 91 7.28 -7.27 -4.82
C LYS A 91 5.87 -7.83 -5.00
N LEU A 92 4.91 -7.42 -4.16
CA LEU A 92 3.52 -7.89 -4.28
C LEU A 92 2.82 -7.34 -5.54
N LEU A 93 3.14 -6.11 -5.96
CA LEU A 93 2.65 -5.55 -7.22
C LEU A 93 3.19 -6.34 -8.42
N ASP A 94 4.47 -6.72 -8.40
CA ASP A 94 5.10 -7.57 -9.42
C ASP A 94 4.50 -8.98 -9.45
N MET A 95 4.06 -9.49 -8.30
CA MET A 95 3.36 -10.77 -8.18
C MET A 95 1.87 -10.69 -8.56
N GLY A 96 1.39 -9.54 -9.04
CA GLY A 96 0.06 -9.36 -9.62
C GLY A 96 -0.98 -8.71 -8.71
N ALA A 97 -0.62 -8.29 -7.48
CA ALA A 97 -1.50 -7.45 -6.68
C ALA A 97 -1.71 -6.09 -7.37
N LYS A 98 -2.89 -5.49 -7.17
CA LYS A 98 -3.23 -4.20 -7.79
C LYS A 98 -3.37 -3.12 -6.72
N TRP A 99 -2.64 -2.03 -6.94
CA TRP A 99 -2.81 -0.77 -6.24
C TRP A 99 -2.85 0.37 -7.25
N SER A 100 -4.07 0.76 -7.62
CA SER A 100 -4.30 1.83 -8.60
C SER A 100 -4.10 3.22 -7.97
N LYS A 101 -4.09 4.27 -8.81
CA LYS A 101 -4.09 5.66 -8.33
C LYS A 101 -5.25 5.96 -7.37
N SER A 102 -6.39 5.30 -7.56
CA SER A 102 -7.52 5.45 -6.64
C SER A 102 -7.25 4.88 -5.26
N GLY A 103 -6.25 4.03 -5.08
CA GLY A 103 -5.91 3.40 -3.82
C GLY A 103 -6.31 1.93 -3.75
N ILE A 104 -6.03 1.33 -2.60
CA ILE A 104 -6.41 -0.04 -2.22
C ILE A 104 -7.36 0.00 -1.02
N LEU A 105 -8.33 -0.91 -0.95
CA LEU A 105 -9.26 -1.01 0.18
C LEU A 105 -8.75 -2.03 1.21
N SER A 106 -9.03 -1.78 2.49
CA SER A 106 -8.84 -2.74 3.57
C SER A 106 -9.70 -4.00 3.35
N VAL A 107 -9.21 -5.12 3.89
CA VAL A 107 -9.87 -6.45 3.80
C VAL A 107 -10.61 -6.77 5.06
#